data_AF-A0A938IEV0-F1
#
_entry.id   AF-A0A938IEV0-F1
#
_cell.length_a   1.000
_cell.length_b   1.000
_cell.length_c   1.000
_cell.angle_alpha   90.00
_cell.angle_beta   90.00
_cell.angle_gamma   90.00
#
_symmetry.space_group_name_H-M   'P 1'
#
loop_
_entity.id
_entity.type
_entity.pdbx_description
1 polymer ?
#
loop_
_entity_poly.entity_id
_entity_poly.type
_entity_poly.pdbx_seq_one_letter_code
_entity_poly.pdbx_strand_id
1 'polypeptide(L)'
;MLGVFLLLLGLYTACFVGLPDNPDAEVEFQTASSLWRRQTFALGGTNEAEALIAADFGIAPGGAGREHERFSWFGVGQAFVALPFYGLGRGLAATFPEVQLAAASLNDYSVRRSEYFEHLAVGWRNALLGAWTGALVAALALRLCASRGAALLAGISYGLCSFALAQARSTLSDVQATFFIALALHQLVVARGRIASGERALAPALVCGLALGMAVLTRVAVAPAVACLGLAALVALRTAGARTALIAPVLACAAVFAWTNHARFGHWLETGYGAGVGAGFFSYPPYLGLAGLLVAPSKGLLWLAPAALLAPFAWRPLVLCIGKPAAVGVALALLAVLAPVCLMPGWHAAWTYGPRYLLPLLPLAWLGVAFALERARAGKLAGVLLAVGLATNLPAALVDTMTHHDFALQSARVLWPLPGWDEREADEQRFLNLQWEPRYAAPLAHAKLFAWRIRGQEREPSGDELYGVGGSEPLVVHHERDRGFRHLAWVSQREQLGVRGAPVLWLAGLLAVVGAWFLRRTQS
;
A
#
# COMPACT_ATOMS: atom_id res chain seq x y z
N MET A 1 15.31 -4.25 -15.32
CA MET A 1 14.14 -4.78 -14.58
C MET A 1 14.58 -5.52 -13.33
N LEU A 2 15.27 -6.67 -13.43
CA LEU A 2 15.72 -7.44 -12.26
C LEU A 2 16.55 -6.60 -11.26
N GLY A 3 17.46 -5.76 -11.76
CA GLY A 3 18.24 -4.86 -10.90
C GLY A 3 17.39 -3.84 -10.13
N VAL A 4 16.32 -3.29 -10.74
CA VAL A 4 15.36 -2.38 -10.05
C VAL A 4 14.58 -3.14 -8.98
N PHE A 5 14.07 -4.32 -9.34
CA PHE A 5 13.34 -5.19 -8.41
C PHE A 5 14.18 -5.54 -7.18
N LEU A 6 15.38 -6.07 -7.37
CA LEU A 6 16.24 -6.51 -6.26
C LEU A 6 16.71 -5.33 -5.40
N LEU A 7 17.04 -4.18 -6.01
CA LEU A 7 17.42 -2.99 -5.27
C LEU A 7 16.27 -2.50 -4.37
N LEU A 8 15.07 -2.34 -4.94
CA LEU A 8 13.91 -1.89 -4.16
C LEU A 8 13.50 -2.93 -3.11
N LEU A 9 13.53 -4.22 -3.43
CA LEU A 9 13.22 -5.27 -2.47
C LEU A 9 14.21 -5.26 -1.29
N GLY A 10 15.50 -5.05 -1.56
CA GLY A 10 16.51 -4.89 -0.51
C GLY A 10 16.20 -3.71 0.41
N LEU A 11 15.93 -2.53 -0.17
CA LEU A 11 15.60 -1.32 0.59
C LEU A 11 14.29 -1.47 1.38
N TYR A 12 13.25 -2.03 0.78
CA TYR A 12 11.97 -2.25 1.47
C TYR A 12 12.08 -3.29 2.57
N THR A 13 12.89 -4.34 2.38
CA THR A 13 13.17 -5.34 3.41
C THR A 13 13.92 -4.71 4.60
N ALA A 14 14.81 -3.75 4.37
CA ALA A 14 15.51 -3.04 5.44
C ALA A 14 14.59 -2.15 6.30
N CYS A 15 13.55 -1.58 5.69
CA CYS A 15 12.57 -0.70 6.34
C CYS A 15 11.27 -1.42 6.77
N PHE A 16 11.23 -2.74 6.60
CA PHE A 16 10.06 -3.58 6.83
C PHE A 16 9.69 -3.65 8.32
N VAL A 17 8.39 -3.53 8.62
CA VAL A 17 7.87 -3.50 10.01
C VAL A 17 7.67 -4.91 10.58
N GLY A 18 7.38 -5.89 9.73
CA GLY A 18 7.22 -7.28 10.15
C GLY A 18 5.90 -7.62 10.82
N LEU A 19 5.23 -6.65 11.44
CA LEU A 19 3.92 -6.81 12.05
C LEU A 19 2.92 -5.83 11.40
N PRO A 20 1.62 -6.17 11.40
CA PRO A 20 0.57 -5.23 11.00
C PRO A 20 0.74 -3.88 11.70
N ASP A 21 0.79 -2.82 10.91
CA ASP A 21 1.02 -1.44 11.36
C ASP A 21 -0.27 -0.68 11.68
N ASN A 22 -1.41 -1.29 11.41
CA ASN A 22 -2.73 -0.76 11.76
C ASN A 22 -3.76 -1.92 11.86
N PRO A 23 -4.91 -1.67 12.49
CA PRO A 23 -5.95 -2.70 12.66
C PRO A 23 -6.52 -3.27 11.35
N ASP A 24 -6.65 -2.49 10.26
CA ASP A 24 -7.13 -3.03 8.98
C ASP A 24 -6.21 -4.14 8.46
N ALA A 25 -4.90 -3.90 8.57
CA ALA A 25 -3.85 -4.82 8.18
C ALA A 25 -3.90 -6.14 8.99
N GLU A 26 -4.30 -6.07 10.26
CA GLU A 26 -4.51 -7.24 11.12
C GLU A 26 -5.78 -8.01 10.71
N VAL A 27 -6.90 -7.32 10.42
CA VAL A 27 -8.14 -7.97 9.93
C VAL A 27 -7.91 -8.75 8.64
N GLU A 28 -7.17 -8.16 7.70
CA GLU A 28 -6.79 -8.85 6.46
C GLU A 28 -5.92 -10.09 6.73
N PHE A 29 -4.94 -9.98 7.62
CA PHE A 29 -4.10 -11.12 8.03
C PHE A 29 -4.94 -12.24 8.68
N GLN A 30 -5.83 -11.90 9.60
CA GLN A 30 -6.65 -12.89 10.33
C GLN A 30 -7.57 -13.67 9.39
N THR A 31 -7.96 -13.09 8.25
CA THR A 31 -8.70 -13.83 7.21
C THR A 31 -7.84 -14.95 6.60
N ALA A 32 -6.57 -14.69 6.31
CA ALA A 32 -5.64 -15.70 5.81
C ALA A 32 -5.30 -16.75 6.89
N SER A 33 -5.14 -16.32 8.14
CA SER A 33 -4.92 -17.19 9.30
C SER A 33 -6.09 -18.17 9.50
N SER A 34 -7.34 -17.68 9.48
CA SER A 34 -8.54 -18.53 9.57
C SER A 34 -8.68 -19.50 8.40
N LEU A 35 -8.40 -19.06 7.18
CA LEU A 35 -8.43 -19.94 6.01
C LEU A 35 -7.43 -21.08 6.16
N TRP A 36 -6.21 -20.80 6.62
CA TRP A 36 -5.21 -21.83 6.82
C TRP A 36 -5.55 -22.77 7.98
N ARG A 37 -5.79 -22.23 9.18
CA ARG A 37 -5.93 -23.01 10.42
C ARG A 37 -7.28 -23.71 10.53
N ARG A 38 -8.35 -23.06 10.06
CA ARG A 38 -9.74 -23.44 10.35
C ARG A 38 -10.56 -23.73 9.08
N GLN A 39 -9.99 -23.54 7.89
CA GLN A 39 -10.68 -23.75 6.60
C GLN A 39 -12.00 -22.96 6.49
N THR A 40 -12.04 -21.76 7.10
CA THR A 40 -13.20 -20.85 7.08
C THR A 40 -12.73 -19.41 6.84
N PHE A 41 -13.62 -18.58 6.29
CA PHE A 41 -13.40 -17.14 6.19
C PHE A 41 -13.69 -16.39 7.50
N ALA A 42 -14.38 -17.04 8.45
CA ALA A 42 -14.73 -16.41 9.71
C ALA A 42 -13.49 -16.19 10.58
N LEU A 43 -13.35 -15.00 11.14
CA LEU A 43 -12.25 -14.69 12.06
C LEU A 43 -12.39 -15.52 13.35
N GLY A 44 -11.27 -15.71 14.05
CA GLY A 44 -11.25 -16.24 15.42
C GLY A 44 -10.18 -17.30 15.67
N GLY A 45 -10.03 -17.65 16.94
CA GLY A 45 -9.07 -18.65 17.41
C GLY A 45 -7.64 -18.13 17.55
N THR A 46 -7.46 -16.81 17.63
CA THR A 46 -6.21 -16.10 17.98
C THR A 46 -6.60 -14.89 18.85
N ASN A 47 -5.72 -14.44 19.73
CA ASN A 47 -6.03 -13.31 20.62
C ASN A 47 -6.35 -12.05 19.81
N GLU A 48 -5.63 -11.85 18.70
CA GLU A 48 -5.83 -10.74 17.79
C GLU A 48 -7.19 -10.78 17.09
N ALA A 49 -7.63 -11.94 16.61
CA ALA A 49 -8.95 -12.07 16.01
C ALA A 49 -10.07 -11.85 17.03
N GLU A 50 -9.94 -12.38 18.25
CA GLU A 50 -10.93 -12.16 19.30
C GLU A 50 -11.00 -10.68 19.73
N ALA A 51 -9.86 -9.99 19.78
CA ALA A 51 -9.81 -8.56 20.07
C ALA A 51 -10.48 -7.72 18.98
N LEU A 52 -10.26 -8.06 17.70
CA LEU A 52 -10.94 -7.42 16.57
C LEU A 52 -12.45 -7.65 16.60
N ILE A 53 -12.89 -8.87 16.96
CA ILE A 53 -14.30 -9.22 17.12
C ILE A 53 -14.93 -8.42 18.26
N ALA A 54 -14.25 -8.32 19.40
CA ALA A 54 -14.73 -7.55 20.55
C ALA A 54 -14.83 -6.04 20.26
N ALA A 55 -13.93 -5.51 19.44
CA ALA A 55 -13.93 -4.10 19.02
C ALA A 55 -14.90 -3.80 17.87
N ASP A 56 -15.51 -4.82 17.26
CA ASP A 56 -16.33 -4.72 16.04
C ASP A 56 -15.67 -3.91 14.91
N PHE A 57 -14.34 -4.09 14.75
CA PHE A 57 -13.53 -3.26 13.86
C PHE A 57 -13.26 -3.97 12.53
N GLY A 58 -13.66 -3.37 11.41
CA GLY A 58 -13.30 -3.86 10.07
C GLY A 58 -13.98 -5.16 9.65
N ILE A 59 -15.04 -5.56 10.36
CA ILE A 59 -15.72 -6.84 10.21
C ILE A 59 -17.22 -6.63 10.04
N ALA A 60 -17.89 -7.65 9.52
CA ALA A 60 -19.34 -7.70 9.38
C ALA A 60 -19.88 -9.07 9.83
N PRO A 61 -21.10 -9.13 10.37
CA PRO A 61 -21.75 -10.40 10.68
C PRO A 61 -22.01 -11.22 9.41
N GLY A 62 -22.06 -12.54 9.56
CA GLY A 62 -22.46 -13.44 8.49
C GLY A 62 -23.92 -13.29 8.07
N GLY A 63 -24.26 -13.87 6.92
CA GLY A 63 -25.64 -13.99 6.46
C GLY A 63 -26.47 -14.98 7.29
N ALA A 64 -27.68 -15.29 6.81
CA ALA A 64 -28.61 -16.19 7.48
C ALA A 64 -27.97 -17.52 7.91
N GLY A 65 -28.10 -17.88 9.19
CA GLY A 65 -27.51 -19.07 9.81
C GLY A 65 -26.03 -18.94 10.23
N ARG A 66 -25.40 -17.78 10.00
CA ARG A 66 -24.02 -17.45 10.37
C ARG A 66 -23.90 -16.08 11.04
N GLU A 67 -24.98 -15.58 11.62
CA GLU A 67 -25.06 -14.24 12.22
C GLU A 67 -24.10 -14.07 13.41
N HIS A 68 -23.72 -15.18 14.04
CA HIS A 68 -22.75 -15.25 15.13
C HIS A 68 -21.29 -15.23 14.63
N GLU A 69 -21.05 -15.56 13.37
CA GLU A 69 -19.73 -15.50 12.76
C GLU A 69 -19.39 -14.06 12.35
N ARG A 70 -18.10 -13.74 12.34
CA ARG A 70 -17.58 -12.43 11.93
C ARG A 70 -16.62 -12.59 10.78
N PHE A 71 -16.87 -11.84 9.72
CA PHE A 71 -16.07 -11.89 8.50
C PHE A 71 -15.44 -10.53 8.24
N SER A 72 -14.21 -10.55 7.75
CA SER A 72 -13.59 -9.35 7.17
C SER A 72 -14.43 -8.84 5.99
N TRP A 73 -14.70 -7.52 5.97
CA TRP A 73 -15.30 -6.86 4.81
C TRP A 73 -14.28 -6.58 3.68
N PHE A 74 -13.00 -6.92 3.89
CA PHE A 74 -11.97 -6.75 2.87
C PHE A 74 -12.06 -7.84 1.79
N GLY A 75 -11.42 -7.58 0.65
CA GLY A 75 -11.40 -8.50 -0.48
C GLY A 75 -10.56 -9.75 -0.19
N VAL A 76 -11.14 -10.93 -0.46
CA VAL A 76 -10.49 -12.24 -0.24
C VAL A 76 -9.24 -12.47 -1.10
N GLY A 77 -9.06 -11.67 -2.16
CA GLY A 77 -7.88 -11.75 -3.02
C GLY A 77 -6.58 -11.49 -2.26
N GLN A 78 -6.60 -10.64 -1.22
CA GLN A 78 -5.44 -10.44 -0.35
C GLN A 78 -5.10 -11.72 0.41
N ALA A 79 -6.10 -12.36 1.02
CA ALA A 79 -5.93 -13.58 1.79
C ALA A 79 -5.41 -14.73 0.92
N PHE A 80 -5.95 -14.91 -0.28
CA PHE A 80 -5.48 -15.97 -1.19
C PHE A 80 -4.01 -15.82 -1.60
N VAL A 81 -3.56 -14.60 -1.89
CA VAL A 81 -2.15 -14.33 -2.20
C VAL A 81 -1.28 -14.45 -0.94
N ALA A 82 -1.85 -14.25 0.26
CA ALA A 82 -1.14 -14.41 1.53
C ALA A 82 -0.88 -15.88 1.90
N LEU A 83 -1.70 -16.85 1.48
CA LEU A 83 -1.61 -18.25 1.92
C LEU A 83 -0.21 -18.89 1.73
N PRO A 84 0.49 -18.73 0.59
CA PRO A 84 1.85 -19.26 0.44
C PRO A 84 2.86 -18.64 1.42
N PHE A 85 2.70 -17.35 1.73
CA PHE A 85 3.56 -16.65 2.69
C PHE A 85 3.23 -17.05 4.13
N TYR A 86 1.95 -17.25 4.44
CA TYR A 86 1.54 -17.81 5.72
C TYR A 86 2.17 -19.20 5.91
N GLY A 87 2.10 -20.07 4.90
CA GLY A 87 2.77 -21.39 4.91
C GLY A 87 4.28 -21.31 5.10
N LEU A 88 4.96 -20.34 4.45
CA LEU A 88 6.38 -20.06 4.70
C LEU A 88 6.62 -19.66 6.17
N GLY A 89 5.78 -18.79 6.72
CA GLY A 89 5.82 -18.39 8.13
C GLY A 89 5.66 -19.58 9.07
N ARG A 90 4.75 -20.52 8.77
CA ARG A 90 4.59 -21.78 9.53
C ARG A 90 5.87 -22.62 9.51
N GLY A 91 6.52 -22.73 8.35
CA GLY A 91 7.80 -23.43 8.24
C GLY A 91 8.89 -22.78 9.09
N LEU A 92 8.97 -21.45 9.08
CA LEU A 92 9.91 -20.70 9.92
C LEU A 92 9.60 -20.85 11.41
N ALA A 93 8.33 -20.78 11.81
CA ALA A 93 7.91 -20.98 13.20
C ALA A 93 8.27 -22.39 13.71
N ALA A 94 8.16 -23.41 12.86
CA ALA A 94 8.59 -24.78 13.20
C ALA A 94 10.12 -24.92 13.29
N THR A 95 10.86 -24.09 12.55
CA THR A 95 12.34 -24.11 12.53
C THR A 95 12.96 -23.33 13.69
N PHE A 96 12.30 -22.25 14.13
CA PHE A 96 12.77 -21.34 15.18
C PHE A 96 11.72 -21.19 16.31
N PRO A 97 11.35 -22.28 16.99
CA PRO A 97 10.28 -22.27 18.00
C PRO A 97 10.58 -21.33 19.18
N GLU A 98 11.85 -21.16 19.55
CA GLU A 98 12.28 -20.27 20.62
C GLU A 98 11.95 -18.79 20.32
N VAL A 99 12.11 -18.35 19.08
CA VAL A 99 11.78 -16.99 18.65
C VAL A 99 10.27 -16.80 18.66
N GLN A 100 9.52 -17.80 18.21
CA GLN A 100 8.05 -17.78 18.22
C GLN A 100 7.50 -17.71 19.65
N LEU A 101 8.09 -18.45 20.59
CA LEU A 101 7.71 -18.41 22.00
C LEU A 101 8.03 -17.06 22.65
N ALA A 102 9.21 -16.50 22.36
CA ALA A 102 9.58 -15.16 22.82
C ALA A 102 8.59 -14.11 22.29
N ALA A 103 8.26 -14.17 21.00
CA ALA A 103 7.31 -13.23 20.39
C ALA A 103 5.90 -13.35 20.98
N ALA A 104 5.46 -14.56 21.36
CA ALA A 104 4.17 -14.78 21.99
C ALA A 104 4.06 -14.18 23.41
N SER A 105 5.17 -13.76 24.01
CA SER A 105 5.17 -13.03 25.29
C SER A 105 5.00 -11.51 25.12
N LEU A 106 5.14 -10.99 23.90
CA LEU A 106 4.98 -9.58 23.60
C LEU A 106 3.50 -9.21 23.46
N ASN A 107 3.17 -7.98 23.85
CA ASN A 107 1.89 -7.37 23.59
C ASN A 107 2.04 -6.29 22.50
N ASP A 108 1.08 -6.24 21.58
CA ASP A 108 0.90 -5.12 20.66
C ASP A 108 -0.56 -4.66 20.70
N TYR A 109 -0.78 -3.35 20.71
CA TYR A 109 -2.12 -2.77 20.90
C TYR A 109 -2.91 -3.41 22.07
N SER A 110 -2.24 -3.68 23.19
CA SER A 110 -2.78 -4.37 24.38
C SER A 110 -3.22 -5.84 24.17
N VAL A 111 -2.89 -6.43 23.03
CA VAL A 111 -3.18 -7.83 22.71
C VAL A 111 -1.91 -8.66 22.67
N ARG A 112 -1.93 -9.82 23.33
CA ARG A 112 -0.81 -10.77 23.29
C ARG A 112 -0.66 -11.35 21.90
N ARG A 113 0.54 -11.25 21.33
CA ARG A 113 0.80 -11.68 19.96
C ARG A 113 0.79 -13.20 19.80
N SER A 114 0.43 -13.62 18.60
CA SER A 114 0.54 -14.99 18.09
C SER A 114 1.08 -14.97 16.66
N GLU A 115 1.46 -16.15 16.13
CA GLU A 115 1.78 -16.34 14.71
C GLU A 115 2.86 -15.37 14.16
N TYR A 116 3.98 -15.19 14.87
CA TYR A 116 4.93 -14.11 14.59
C TYR A 116 5.57 -14.25 13.20
N PHE A 117 6.04 -15.45 12.84
CA PHE A 117 6.66 -15.66 11.55
C PHE A 117 5.67 -15.61 10.39
N GLU A 118 4.42 -15.98 10.64
CA GLU A 118 3.32 -15.86 9.69
C GLU A 118 3.03 -14.39 9.40
N HIS A 119 2.93 -13.54 10.43
CA HIS A 119 2.83 -12.08 10.25
C HIS A 119 4.02 -11.52 9.47
N LEU A 120 5.24 -11.92 9.85
CA LEU A 120 6.48 -11.48 9.20
C LEU A 120 6.50 -11.85 7.71
N ALA A 121 6.20 -13.10 7.36
CA ALA A 121 6.22 -13.57 5.99
C ALA A 121 5.08 -12.97 5.16
N VAL A 122 3.85 -12.91 5.71
CA VAL A 122 2.70 -12.30 5.03
C VAL A 122 2.93 -10.81 4.82
N GLY A 123 3.52 -10.10 5.78
CA GLY A 123 3.84 -8.69 5.58
C GLY A 123 4.93 -8.47 4.53
N TRP A 124 5.93 -9.35 4.44
CA TRP A 124 7.03 -9.24 3.47
C TRP A 124 6.53 -9.33 2.01
N ARG A 125 5.35 -9.93 1.79
CA ARG A 125 4.62 -9.90 0.51
C ARG A 125 4.53 -8.47 -0.05
N ASN A 126 4.22 -7.46 0.76
CA ASN A 126 4.03 -6.10 0.27
C ASN A 126 5.36 -5.44 -0.14
N ALA A 127 6.48 -5.76 0.54
CA ALA A 127 7.80 -5.37 0.09
C ALA A 127 8.10 -5.98 -1.30
N LEU A 128 7.78 -7.27 -1.49
CA LEU A 128 7.94 -7.96 -2.77
C LEU A 128 7.08 -7.34 -3.88
N LEU A 129 5.78 -7.14 -3.63
CA LEU A 129 4.85 -6.60 -4.63
C LEU A 129 5.12 -5.12 -4.94
N GLY A 130 5.50 -4.32 -3.95
CA GLY A 130 5.92 -2.94 -4.14
C GLY A 130 7.18 -2.83 -5.00
N ALA A 131 8.19 -3.67 -4.73
CA ALA A 131 9.43 -3.71 -5.52
C ALA A 131 9.16 -4.15 -6.97
N TRP A 132 8.29 -5.14 -7.16
CA TRP A 132 7.83 -5.54 -8.49
C TRP A 132 7.08 -4.42 -9.21
N THR A 133 6.26 -3.65 -8.51
CA THR A 133 5.57 -2.49 -9.09
C THR A 133 6.57 -1.47 -9.63
N GLY A 134 7.64 -1.13 -8.89
CA GLY A 134 8.71 -0.26 -9.41
C GLY A 134 9.43 -0.85 -10.62
N ALA A 135 9.67 -2.16 -10.64
CA ALA A 135 10.25 -2.85 -11.80
C ALA A 135 9.31 -2.85 -13.03
N LEU A 136 7.99 -2.95 -12.81
CA LEU A 136 6.96 -2.85 -13.85
C LEU A 136 6.86 -1.42 -14.41
N VAL A 137 7.01 -0.38 -13.58
CA VAL A 137 7.11 1.01 -14.04
C VAL A 137 8.30 1.18 -15.00
N ALA A 138 9.48 0.68 -14.62
CA ALA A 138 10.65 0.70 -15.50
C ALA A 138 10.42 -0.10 -16.79
N ALA A 139 9.79 -1.28 -16.70
CA ALA A 139 9.49 -2.11 -17.85
C ALA A 139 8.52 -1.45 -18.83
N LEU A 140 7.46 -0.84 -18.30
CA LEU A 140 6.49 -0.06 -19.05
C LEU A 140 7.16 1.12 -19.75
N ALA A 141 7.97 1.90 -19.05
CA ALA A 141 8.69 3.03 -19.63
C ALA A 141 9.59 2.59 -20.80
N LEU A 142 10.34 1.49 -20.66
CA LEU A 142 11.15 0.91 -21.74
C LEU A 142 10.28 0.49 -22.94
N ARG A 143 9.15 -0.16 -22.70
CA ARG A 143 8.21 -0.60 -23.77
C ARG A 143 7.53 0.57 -24.48
N LEU A 144 7.40 1.70 -23.80
CA LEU A 144 6.93 2.96 -24.35
C LEU A 144 8.07 3.78 -24.99
N CYS A 145 9.23 3.15 -25.22
CA CYS A 145 10.40 3.71 -25.90
C CYS A 145 11.13 4.82 -25.13
N ALA A 146 11.00 4.89 -23.80
CA ALA A 146 11.91 5.70 -23.00
C ALA A 146 13.33 5.10 -23.05
N SER A 147 14.32 5.97 -23.01
CA SER A 147 15.72 5.65 -22.78
C SER A 147 15.87 4.83 -21.51
N ARG A 148 16.85 3.93 -21.53
CA ARG A 148 17.09 2.99 -20.45
C ARG A 148 17.36 3.68 -19.12
N GLY A 149 18.18 4.73 -19.12
CA GLY A 149 18.49 5.49 -17.91
C GLY A 149 17.23 6.10 -17.29
N ALA A 150 16.40 6.77 -18.10
CA ALA A 150 15.18 7.38 -17.63
C ALA A 150 14.16 6.36 -17.12
N ALA A 151 14.02 5.21 -17.79
CA ALA A 151 13.13 4.14 -17.36
C ALA A 151 13.57 3.50 -16.05
N LEU A 152 14.86 3.21 -15.87
CA LEU A 152 15.40 2.67 -14.63
C LEU A 152 15.24 3.68 -13.48
N LEU A 153 15.54 4.96 -13.72
CA LEU A 153 15.37 6.01 -12.73
C LEU A 153 13.90 6.21 -12.35
N ALA A 154 12.96 6.14 -13.30
CA ALA A 154 11.53 6.21 -13.01
C ALA A 154 11.06 5.04 -12.12
N GLY A 155 11.52 3.81 -12.39
CA GLY A 155 11.17 2.65 -11.56
C GLY A 155 11.74 2.72 -10.14
N ILE A 156 13.01 3.12 -10.00
CA ILE A 156 13.64 3.30 -8.67
C ILE A 156 12.97 4.46 -7.93
N SER A 157 12.75 5.59 -8.61
CA SER A 157 12.19 6.78 -7.98
C SER A 157 10.70 6.64 -7.62
N TYR A 158 9.94 5.79 -8.32
CA TYR A 158 8.60 5.39 -7.87
C TYR A 158 8.66 4.87 -6.44
N GLY A 159 9.62 4.00 -6.18
CA GLY A 159 9.73 3.34 -4.89
C GLY A 159 10.38 4.17 -3.78
N LEU A 160 11.19 5.18 -4.11
CA LEU A 160 11.93 5.96 -3.11
C LEU A 160 11.45 7.41 -2.95
N CYS A 161 10.84 7.97 -3.99
CA CYS A 161 10.42 9.37 -4.04
C CYS A 161 8.90 9.52 -3.99
N SER A 162 8.18 8.48 -3.59
CA SER A 162 6.73 8.50 -3.38
C SER A 162 6.35 7.75 -2.10
N PHE A 163 5.12 7.97 -1.63
CA PHE A 163 4.58 7.25 -0.47
C PHE A 163 4.45 5.74 -0.69
N ALA A 164 4.71 5.22 -1.89
CA ALA A 164 4.88 3.78 -2.11
C ALA A 164 5.98 3.17 -1.21
N LEU A 165 7.00 3.94 -0.83
CA LEU A 165 8.04 3.51 0.12
C LEU A 165 7.44 3.14 1.48
N ALA A 166 6.66 4.05 2.05
CA ALA A 166 6.01 3.83 3.33
C ALA A 166 4.93 2.77 3.21
N GLN A 167 4.17 2.73 2.11
CA GLN A 167 3.12 1.72 1.92
C GLN A 167 3.68 0.30 1.73
N ALA A 168 4.87 0.14 1.15
CA ALA A 168 5.49 -1.18 0.97
C ALA A 168 5.82 -1.88 2.30
N ARG A 169 5.83 -1.14 3.42
CA ARG A 169 6.08 -1.68 4.77
C ARG A 169 4.82 -2.19 5.47
N SER A 170 3.64 -1.73 5.05
CA SER A 170 2.35 -2.13 5.61
C SER A 170 1.92 -3.47 5.03
N THR A 171 0.91 -4.12 5.63
CA THR A 171 0.34 -5.38 5.11
C THR A 171 -0.98 -5.18 4.34
N LEU A 172 -1.33 -3.91 4.07
CA LEU A 172 -2.58 -3.49 3.45
C LEU A 172 -2.72 -3.96 2.00
N SER A 173 -3.96 -4.24 1.60
CA SER A 173 -4.30 -4.69 0.25
C SER A 173 -4.05 -3.67 -0.87
N ASP A 174 -3.86 -2.38 -0.56
CA ASP A 174 -3.63 -1.32 -1.57
C ASP A 174 -2.37 -1.59 -2.41
N VAL A 175 -1.30 -2.09 -1.78
CA VAL A 175 -0.04 -2.44 -2.47
C VAL A 175 -0.26 -3.56 -3.47
N GLN A 176 -1.03 -4.58 -3.09
CA GLN A 176 -1.33 -5.72 -3.95
C GLN A 176 -2.24 -5.33 -5.12
N ALA A 177 -3.28 -4.53 -4.87
CA ALA A 177 -4.13 -4.00 -5.94
C ALA A 177 -3.32 -3.14 -6.93
N THR A 178 -2.41 -2.32 -6.42
CA THR A 178 -1.50 -1.49 -7.22
C THR A 178 -0.61 -2.33 -8.13
N PHE A 179 -0.01 -3.39 -7.59
CA PHE A 179 0.79 -4.35 -8.36
C PHE A 179 -0.02 -4.96 -9.50
N PHE A 180 -1.24 -5.41 -9.23
CA PHE A 180 -2.09 -6.03 -10.26
C PHE A 180 -2.54 -5.03 -11.33
N ILE A 181 -2.83 -3.77 -11.00
CA ILE A 181 -3.12 -2.73 -12.01
C ILE A 181 -1.90 -2.44 -12.88
N ALA A 182 -0.71 -2.30 -12.27
CA ALA A 182 0.53 -2.10 -13.02
C ALA A 182 0.86 -3.29 -13.93
N LEU A 183 0.64 -4.52 -13.45
CA LEU A 183 0.82 -5.74 -14.22
C LEU A 183 -0.16 -5.82 -15.38
N ALA A 184 -1.45 -5.51 -15.16
CA ALA A 184 -2.46 -5.47 -16.21
C ALA A 184 -2.07 -4.50 -17.34
N LEU A 185 -1.64 -3.27 -17.00
CA LEU A 185 -1.18 -2.32 -18.01
C LEU A 185 0.07 -2.82 -18.75
N HIS A 186 1.06 -3.37 -18.03
CA HIS A 186 2.24 -3.94 -18.66
C HIS A 186 1.89 -5.04 -19.67
N GLN A 187 1.02 -5.96 -19.27
CA GLN A 187 0.61 -7.07 -20.12
C GLN A 187 -0.27 -6.64 -21.30
N LEU A 188 -1.07 -5.59 -21.14
CA LEU A 188 -1.77 -4.93 -22.24
C LEU A 188 -0.77 -4.42 -23.30
N VAL A 189 0.25 -3.68 -22.88
CA VAL A 189 1.30 -3.16 -23.78
C VAL A 189 2.04 -4.32 -24.46
N VAL A 190 2.40 -5.37 -23.73
CA VAL A 190 3.05 -6.58 -24.27
C VAL A 190 2.17 -7.25 -25.33
N ALA A 191 0.90 -7.50 -25.01
CA ALA A 191 -0.06 -8.15 -25.90
C ALA A 191 -0.26 -7.33 -27.18
N ARG A 192 -0.39 -6.00 -27.05
CA ARG A 192 -0.55 -5.10 -28.19
C ARG A 192 0.67 -5.10 -29.11
N GLY A 193 1.86 -5.10 -28.54
CA GLY A 193 3.13 -5.21 -29.28
C GLY A 193 3.21 -6.51 -30.07
N ARG A 194 2.91 -7.65 -29.43
CA ARG A 194 2.89 -8.97 -30.11
C ARG A 194 1.91 -9.00 -31.28
N ILE A 195 0.69 -8.48 -31.09
CA ILE A 195 -0.30 -8.39 -32.18
C ILE A 195 0.22 -7.52 -33.33
N ALA A 196 0.89 -6.40 -33.03
CA ALA A 196 1.47 -5.54 -34.06
C ALA A 196 2.55 -6.24 -34.88
N SER A 197 3.30 -7.15 -34.25
CA SER A 197 4.33 -7.99 -34.88
C SER A 197 3.78 -9.28 -35.54
N GLY A 198 2.46 -9.49 -35.55
CA GLY A 198 1.84 -10.71 -36.09
C GLY A 198 1.93 -11.94 -35.17
N GLU A 199 2.41 -11.79 -33.94
CA GLU A 199 2.53 -12.87 -32.96
C GLU A 199 1.24 -13.12 -32.16
N ARG A 200 1.10 -14.33 -31.62
CA ARG A 200 0.00 -14.67 -30.71
C ARG A 200 0.16 -13.95 -29.36
N ALA A 201 -0.90 -13.27 -28.93
CA ALA A 201 -0.95 -12.54 -27.67
C ALA A 201 -1.78 -13.23 -26.57
N LEU A 202 -2.02 -14.54 -26.68
CA LEU A 202 -2.86 -15.29 -25.74
C LEU A 202 -2.36 -15.20 -24.29
N ALA A 203 -1.09 -15.55 -24.05
CA ALA A 203 -0.49 -15.53 -22.72
C ALA A 203 -0.50 -14.12 -22.06
N PRO A 204 -0.03 -13.04 -22.71
CA PRO A 204 -0.10 -11.72 -22.08
C PRO A 204 -1.56 -11.24 -21.89
N ALA A 205 -2.49 -11.58 -22.79
CA ALA A 205 -3.91 -11.26 -22.58
C ALA A 205 -4.49 -12.02 -21.38
N LEU A 206 -4.14 -13.29 -21.19
CA LEU A 206 -4.54 -14.11 -20.04
C LEU A 206 -4.02 -13.50 -18.72
N VAL A 207 -2.74 -13.15 -18.66
CA VAL A 207 -2.16 -12.53 -17.47
C VAL A 207 -2.76 -11.15 -17.22
N CYS A 208 -3.05 -10.37 -18.28
CA CYS A 208 -3.75 -9.09 -18.16
C CYS A 208 -5.13 -9.26 -17.51
N GLY A 209 -5.92 -10.22 -18.00
CA GLY A 209 -7.26 -10.49 -17.47
C GLY A 209 -7.23 -11.02 -16.03
N LEU A 210 -6.30 -11.93 -15.73
CA LEU A 210 -6.09 -12.40 -14.36
C LEU A 210 -5.70 -11.26 -13.42
N ALA A 211 -4.79 -10.38 -13.84
CA ALA A 211 -4.38 -9.23 -13.04
C ALA A 211 -5.56 -8.27 -12.80
N LEU A 212 -6.38 -7.97 -13.82
CA LEU A 212 -7.59 -7.17 -13.66
C LEU A 212 -8.58 -7.79 -12.66
N GLY A 213 -8.86 -9.09 -12.79
CA GLY A 213 -9.75 -9.81 -11.87
C GLY A 213 -9.20 -9.86 -10.44
N MET A 214 -7.89 -10.12 -10.28
CA MET A 214 -7.23 -10.16 -8.97
C MET A 214 -7.17 -8.79 -8.30
N ALA A 215 -7.07 -7.70 -9.06
CA ALA A 215 -7.14 -6.34 -8.51
C ALA A 215 -8.49 -6.10 -7.80
N VAL A 216 -9.61 -6.48 -8.44
CA VAL A 216 -10.96 -6.34 -7.84
C VAL A 216 -11.15 -7.30 -6.67
N LEU A 217 -10.72 -8.56 -6.80
CA LEU A 217 -10.77 -9.53 -5.69
C LEU A 217 -9.98 -9.06 -4.47
N THR A 218 -8.89 -8.33 -4.69
CA THR A 218 -8.08 -7.74 -3.62
C THR A 218 -8.77 -6.52 -3.02
N ARG A 219 -9.27 -5.60 -3.84
CA ARG A 219 -9.98 -4.40 -3.41
C ARG A 219 -11.11 -4.05 -4.36
N VAL A 220 -12.35 -4.15 -3.89
CA VAL A 220 -13.54 -3.78 -4.68
C VAL A 220 -13.52 -2.30 -5.11
N ALA A 221 -12.90 -1.43 -4.31
CA ALA A 221 -12.78 0.01 -4.58
C ALA A 221 -12.07 0.33 -5.90
N VAL A 222 -11.22 -0.57 -6.44
CA VAL A 222 -10.56 -0.36 -7.73
C VAL A 222 -11.37 -0.85 -8.94
N ALA A 223 -12.57 -1.40 -8.73
CA ALA A 223 -13.43 -1.92 -9.81
C ALA A 223 -13.72 -0.90 -10.93
N PRO A 224 -14.01 0.39 -10.65
CA PRO A 224 -14.18 1.39 -11.70
C PRO A 224 -12.93 1.55 -12.58
N ALA A 225 -11.75 1.60 -11.96
CA ALA A 225 -10.48 1.71 -12.68
C ALA A 225 -10.17 0.46 -13.50
N VAL A 226 -10.44 -0.73 -12.95
CA VAL A 226 -10.33 -2.01 -13.66
C VAL A 226 -11.28 -2.08 -14.85
N ALA A 227 -12.50 -1.56 -14.73
CA ALA A 227 -13.44 -1.49 -15.85
C ALA A 227 -12.90 -0.61 -16.99
N CYS A 228 -12.38 0.59 -16.68
CA CYS A 228 -11.76 1.47 -17.67
C CYS A 228 -10.56 0.80 -18.36
N LEU A 229 -9.69 0.14 -17.59
CA LEU A 229 -8.50 -0.55 -18.13
C LEU A 229 -8.87 -1.82 -18.91
N GLY A 230 -9.89 -2.56 -18.49
CA GLY A 230 -10.43 -3.72 -19.19
C GLY A 230 -11.06 -3.33 -20.53
N LEU A 231 -11.83 -2.25 -20.57
CA LEU A 231 -12.35 -1.67 -21.82
C LEU A 231 -11.21 -1.20 -22.73
N ALA A 232 -10.21 -0.51 -22.18
CA ALA A 232 -9.01 -0.13 -22.93
C ALA A 232 -8.32 -1.35 -23.55
N ALA A 233 -8.20 -2.44 -22.78
CA ALA A 233 -7.64 -3.70 -23.25
C ALA A 233 -8.49 -4.36 -24.34
N LEU A 234 -9.82 -4.40 -24.22
CA LEU A 234 -10.71 -4.95 -25.26
C LEU A 234 -10.66 -4.16 -26.57
N VAL A 235 -10.49 -2.83 -26.48
CA VAL A 235 -10.36 -1.96 -27.65
C VAL A 235 -8.99 -2.12 -28.31
N ALA A 236 -7.92 -2.27 -27.52
CA ALA A 236 -6.57 -2.48 -28.02
C ALA A 236 -6.34 -3.89 -28.59
N LEU A 237 -6.89 -4.91 -27.94
CA LEU A 237 -6.79 -6.32 -28.33
C LEU A 237 -7.95 -6.66 -29.26
N ARG A 238 -7.73 -6.54 -30.57
CA ARG A 238 -8.80 -6.71 -31.58
C ARG A 238 -9.05 -8.15 -32.01
N THR A 239 -8.18 -9.09 -31.63
CA THR A 239 -8.30 -10.49 -32.02
C THR A 239 -9.23 -11.24 -31.07
N ALA A 240 -10.09 -12.11 -31.60
CA ALA A 240 -11.04 -12.89 -30.80
C ALA A 240 -10.33 -13.72 -29.72
N GLY A 241 -9.26 -14.43 -30.07
CA GLY A 241 -8.49 -15.24 -29.11
C GLY A 241 -7.88 -14.44 -27.96
N ALA A 242 -7.35 -13.23 -28.21
CA ALA A 242 -6.82 -12.38 -27.14
C ALA A 242 -7.93 -11.84 -26.25
N ARG A 243 -9.10 -11.49 -26.82
CA ARG A 243 -10.27 -11.05 -26.03
C ARG A 243 -10.79 -12.17 -25.14
N THR A 244 -10.91 -13.39 -25.66
CA THR A 244 -11.33 -14.55 -24.85
C THR A 244 -10.34 -14.81 -23.72
N ALA A 245 -9.04 -14.79 -24.00
CA ALA A 245 -8.01 -14.93 -22.96
C ALA A 245 -8.04 -13.81 -21.93
N LEU A 246 -8.40 -12.59 -22.30
CA LEU A 246 -8.59 -11.48 -21.37
C LEU A 246 -9.83 -11.69 -20.48
N ILE A 247 -10.97 -12.04 -21.08
CA ILE A 247 -12.27 -12.08 -20.40
C ILE A 247 -12.39 -13.30 -19.48
N ALA A 248 -11.94 -14.48 -19.91
CA ALA A 248 -12.09 -15.73 -19.16
C ALA A 248 -11.58 -15.66 -17.71
N PRO A 249 -10.35 -15.19 -17.42
CA PRO A 249 -9.87 -15.08 -16.04
C PRO A 249 -10.57 -13.96 -15.26
N VAL A 250 -11.02 -12.88 -15.91
CA VAL A 250 -11.84 -11.84 -15.24
C VAL A 250 -13.15 -12.44 -14.74
N LEU A 251 -13.83 -13.23 -15.58
CA LEU A 251 -15.06 -13.93 -15.21
C LEU A 251 -14.81 -14.99 -14.11
N ALA A 252 -13.69 -15.70 -14.17
CA ALA A 252 -13.31 -16.64 -13.11
C ALA A 252 -13.11 -15.92 -11.76
N CYS A 253 -12.42 -14.77 -11.75
CA CYS A 253 -12.28 -13.96 -10.55
C CYS A 253 -13.63 -13.40 -10.06
N ALA A 254 -14.52 -13.00 -10.96
CA ALA A 254 -15.88 -12.55 -10.60
C ALA A 254 -16.72 -13.70 -10.00
N ALA A 255 -16.59 -14.92 -10.51
CA ALA A 255 -17.22 -16.10 -9.92
C ALA A 255 -16.67 -16.40 -8.51
N VAL A 256 -15.35 -16.30 -8.31
CA VAL A 256 -14.73 -16.45 -6.97
C VAL A 256 -15.23 -15.35 -6.02
N PHE A 257 -15.33 -14.10 -6.49
CA PHE A 257 -15.88 -12.99 -5.71
C PHE A 257 -17.31 -13.28 -5.27
N ALA A 258 -18.18 -13.66 -6.22
CA ALA A 258 -19.58 -13.94 -5.94
C ALA A 258 -19.74 -15.14 -4.98
N TRP A 259 -18.99 -16.21 -5.21
CA TRP A 259 -19.00 -17.40 -4.36
C TRP A 259 -18.54 -17.10 -2.94
N THR A 260 -17.43 -16.40 -2.76
CA THR A 260 -16.92 -16.05 -1.42
C THR A 260 -17.84 -15.08 -0.67
N ASN A 261 -18.49 -14.15 -1.37
CA ASN A 261 -19.49 -13.28 -0.76
C ASN A 261 -20.74 -14.04 -0.34
N HIS A 262 -21.24 -14.96 -1.17
CA HIS A 262 -22.36 -15.81 -0.79
C HIS A 262 -22.00 -16.72 0.39
N ALA A 263 -20.78 -17.27 0.41
CA ALA A 263 -20.29 -18.09 1.52
C ALA A 263 -20.18 -17.32 2.85
N ARG A 264 -19.78 -16.04 2.82
CA ARG A 264 -19.66 -15.18 4.02
C ARG A 264 -21.01 -14.59 4.44
N PHE A 265 -21.67 -13.90 3.52
CA PHE A 265 -22.80 -13.00 3.79
C PHE A 265 -24.14 -13.53 3.30
N GLY A 266 -24.20 -14.69 2.64
CA GLY A 266 -25.44 -15.24 2.07
C GLY A 266 -25.90 -14.57 0.78
N HIS A 267 -25.25 -13.48 0.36
CA HIS A 267 -25.57 -12.72 -0.86
C HIS A 267 -24.36 -12.62 -1.80
N TRP A 268 -24.59 -12.78 -3.10
CA TRP A 268 -23.53 -12.82 -4.13
C TRP A 268 -22.77 -11.49 -4.31
N LEU A 269 -23.43 -10.37 -4.03
CA LEU A 269 -22.87 -9.03 -4.24
C LEU A 269 -22.65 -8.25 -2.94
N GLU A 270 -23.00 -8.83 -1.79
CA GLU A 270 -22.73 -8.19 -0.50
C GLU A 270 -21.23 -8.30 -0.19
N THR A 271 -20.62 -7.18 0.14
CA THR A 271 -19.17 -7.09 0.35
C THR A 271 -18.80 -6.96 1.83
N GLY A 272 -19.79 -6.84 2.72
CA GLY A 272 -19.61 -6.50 4.13
C GLY A 272 -19.57 -4.99 4.36
N TYR A 273 -19.37 -4.19 3.31
CA TYR A 273 -19.44 -2.73 3.39
C TYR A 273 -20.87 -2.21 3.57
N GLY A 274 -21.91 -2.96 3.18
CA GLY A 274 -23.30 -2.46 3.20
C GLY A 274 -23.79 -1.99 4.57
N ALA A 275 -23.33 -2.62 5.66
CA ALA A 275 -23.65 -2.20 7.03
C ALA A 275 -22.81 -1.00 7.51
N GLY A 276 -21.57 -0.84 7.02
CA GLY A 276 -20.64 0.22 7.43
C GLY A 276 -20.62 1.46 6.54
N VAL A 277 -21.15 1.37 5.32
CA VAL A 277 -21.15 2.40 4.28
C VAL A 277 -22.59 2.88 4.12
N GLY A 278 -23.03 3.73 5.05
CA GLY A 278 -24.38 4.33 5.01
C GLY A 278 -24.62 5.24 3.81
N ALA A 279 -25.87 5.71 3.64
CA ALA A 279 -26.30 6.51 2.48
C ALA A 279 -25.48 7.79 2.23
N GLY A 280 -24.77 8.30 3.24
CA GLY A 280 -23.91 9.49 3.15
C GLY A 280 -22.44 9.21 2.81
N PHE A 281 -22.01 7.97 2.58
CA PHE A 281 -20.58 7.67 2.46
C PHE A 281 -19.88 8.39 1.29
N PHE A 282 -20.60 8.67 0.21
CA PHE A 282 -20.11 9.42 -0.96
C PHE A 282 -20.65 10.85 -1.05
N SER A 283 -21.07 11.45 0.08
CA SER A 283 -21.61 12.81 0.13
C SER A 283 -20.58 13.89 0.47
N TYR A 284 -19.30 13.53 0.66
CA TYR A 284 -18.28 14.50 1.01
C TYR A 284 -18.08 15.51 -0.14
N PRO A 285 -17.93 16.81 0.15
CA PRO A 285 -17.78 17.81 -0.90
C PRO A 285 -16.55 17.51 -1.78
N PRO A 286 -16.73 17.21 -3.09
CA PRO A 286 -15.66 16.66 -3.92
C PRO A 286 -14.48 17.61 -4.09
N TYR A 287 -14.70 18.93 -4.02
CA TYR A 287 -13.64 19.93 -4.08
C TYR A 287 -12.77 19.93 -2.82
N LEU A 288 -13.33 19.66 -1.64
CA LEU A 288 -12.56 19.50 -0.39
C LEU A 288 -11.78 18.20 -0.41
N GLY A 289 -12.38 17.10 -0.88
CA GLY A 289 -11.68 15.82 -1.01
C GLY A 289 -10.52 15.93 -2.00
N LEU A 290 -10.75 16.57 -3.15
CA LEU A 290 -9.70 16.83 -4.13
C LEU A 290 -8.59 17.74 -3.57
N ALA A 291 -8.95 18.84 -2.88
CA ALA A 291 -7.96 19.70 -2.24
C ALA A 291 -7.16 18.91 -1.19
N GLY A 292 -7.83 18.06 -0.40
CA GLY A 292 -7.19 17.20 0.59
C GLY A 292 -6.16 16.28 -0.05
N LEU A 293 -6.55 15.56 -1.10
CA LEU A 293 -5.69 14.63 -1.82
C LEU A 293 -4.53 15.31 -2.56
N LEU A 294 -4.67 16.57 -2.96
CA LEU A 294 -3.62 17.28 -3.70
C LEU A 294 -2.66 18.04 -2.79
N VAL A 295 -3.17 18.82 -1.84
CA VAL A 295 -2.39 19.86 -1.14
C VAL A 295 -2.36 19.74 0.38
N ALA A 296 -3.18 18.88 1.01
CA ALA A 296 -3.17 18.75 2.47
C ALA A 296 -1.75 18.41 2.98
N PRO A 297 -1.21 19.13 3.98
CA PRO A 297 0.18 18.95 4.41
C PRO A 297 0.55 17.51 4.81
N SER A 298 -0.40 16.74 5.36
CA SER A 298 -0.15 15.38 5.85
C SER A 298 -0.48 14.26 4.86
N LYS A 299 -1.20 14.57 3.77
CA LYS A 299 -1.75 13.57 2.83
C LYS A 299 -1.63 13.93 1.35
N GLY A 300 -1.33 15.18 1.02
CA GLY A 300 -1.37 15.69 -0.35
C GLY A 300 -0.31 15.08 -1.26
N LEU A 301 -0.70 14.75 -2.49
CA LEU A 301 0.21 14.27 -3.54
C LEU A 301 1.36 15.26 -3.81
N LEU A 302 1.13 16.57 -3.63
CA LEU A 302 2.16 17.59 -3.80
C LEU A 302 3.39 17.35 -2.89
N TRP A 303 3.18 16.78 -1.71
CA TRP A 303 4.23 16.54 -0.73
C TRP A 303 4.75 15.11 -0.78
N LEU A 304 3.84 14.16 -0.95
CA LEU A 304 4.11 12.75 -0.75
C LEU A 304 4.44 12.01 -2.05
N ALA A 305 4.07 12.57 -3.20
CA ALA A 305 4.36 12.02 -4.52
C ALA A 305 4.45 13.13 -5.59
N PRO A 306 5.24 14.20 -5.38
CA PRO A 306 5.26 15.40 -6.24
C PRO A 306 5.48 15.11 -7.73
N ALA A 307 6.30 14.11 -8.06
CA ALA A 307 6.58 13.75 -9.45
C ALA A 307 5.41 13.08 -10.18
N ALA A 308 4.33 12.70 -9.49
CA ALA A 308 3.08 12.26 -10.11
C ALA A 308 2.46 13.37 -10.99
N LEU A 309 2.78 14.65 -10.73
CA LEU A 309 2.38 15.79 -11.57
C LEU A 309 2.98 15.73 -12.99
N LEU A 310 3.98 14.88 -13.22
CA LEU A 310 4.57 14.65 -14.53
C LEU A 310 3.79 13.63 -15.37
N ALA A 311 2.68 13.07 -14.88
CA ALA A 311 1.83 12.13 -15.61
C ALA A 311 1.51 12.52 -17.07
N PRO A 312 1.24 13.80 -17.42
CA PRO A 312 0.96 14.19 -18.80
C PRO A 312 2.09 13.87 -19.80
N PHE A 313 3.34 13.74 -19.35
CA PHE A 313 4.47 13.41 -20.22
C PHE A 313 4.38 11.99 -20.81
N ALA A 314 3.62 11.08 -20.19
CA ALA A 314 3.38 9.73 -20.71
C ALA A 314 2.29 9.66 -21.80
N TRP A 315 1.51 10.73 -22.00
CA TRP A 315 0.34 10.71 -22.90
C TRP A 315 0.69 10.32 -24.34
N ARG A 316 1.64 11.03 -24.96
CA ARG A 316 2.02 10.79 -26.35
C ARG A 316 2.60 9.37 -26.55
N PRO A 317 3.56 8.89 -25.75
CA PRO A 317 4.04 7.51 -25.83
C PRO A 317 2.93 6.45 -25.69
N LEU A 318 1.99 6.64 -24.76
CA LEU A 318 0.84 5.73 -24.60
C LEU A 318 -0.03 5.71 -25.85
N VAL A 319 -0.40 6.87 -26.39
CA VAL A 319 -1.22 6.97 -27.62
C VAL A 319 -0.53 6.27 -28.79
N LEU A 320 0.78 6.45 -28.95
CA LEU A 320 1.55 5.82 -30.02
C LEU A 320 1.63 4.29 -29.86
N CYS A 321 1.72 3.80 -28.63
CA CYS A 321 1.90 2.38 -28.35
C CYS A 321 0.59 1.57 -28.41
N ILE A 322 -0.47 2.06 -27.75
CA ILE A 322 -1.74 1.31 -27.60
C ILE A 322 -2.91 1.93 -28.36
N GLY A 323 -2.71 3.09 -29.01
CA GLY A 323 -3.74 3.83 -29.74
C GLY A 323 -4.53 4.78 -28.84
N LYS A 324 -5.03 5.87 -29.44
CA LYS A 324 -5.75 6.94 -28.72
C LYS A 324 -6.93 6.42 -27.87
N PRO A 325 -7.85 5.57 -28.37
CA PRO A 325 -8.98 5.11 -27.55
C PRO A 325 -8.55 4.34 -26.30
N ALA A 326 -7.54 3.46 -26.41
CA ALA A 326 -7.04 2.71 -25.27
C ALA A 326 -6.28 3.62 -24.28
N ALA A 327 -5.49 4.58 -24.78
CA ALA A 327 -4.82 5.58 -23.94
C ALA A 327 -5.82 6.46 -23.17
N VAL A 328 -6.95 6.84 -23.78
CA VAL A 328 -8.06 7.50 -23.07
C VAL A 328 -8.60 6.60 -21.96
N GLY A 329 -8.80 5.31 -22.22
CA GLY A 329 -9.25 4.36 -21.18
C GLY A 329 -8.27 4.24 -20.01
N VAL A 330 -6.95 4.29 -20.25
CA VAL A 330 -5.93 4.35 -19.19
C VAL A 330 -6.03 5.67 -18.40
N ALA A 331 -6.25 6.80 -19.07
CA ALA A 331 -6.46 8.09 -18.41
C ALA A 331 -7.76 8.12 -17.59
N LEU A 332 -8.83 7.49 -18.08
CA LEU A 332 -10.07 7.31 -17.33
C LEU A 332 -9.87 6.41 -16.11
N ALA A 333 -9.01 5.38 -16.21
CA ALA A 333 -8.68 4.53 -15.06
C ALA A 333 -8.00 5.33 -13.93
N LEU A 334 -7.12 6.29 -14.25
CA LEU A 334 -6.56 7.23 -13.27
C LEU A 334 -7.67 8.00 -12.55
N LEU A 335 -8.57 8.62 -13.32
CA LEU A 335 -9.69 9.39 -12.76
C LEU A 335 -10.65 8.52 -11.95
N ALA A 336 -10.84 7.26 -12.36
CA ALA A 336 -11.70 6.30 -11.68
C ALA A 336 -11.14 5.80 -10.34
N VAL A 337 -9.82 5.87 -10.12
CA VAL A 337 -9.23 5.71 -8.78
C VAL A 337 -9.46 6.96 -7.93
N LEU A 338 -9.30 8.16 -8.51
CA LEU A 338 -9.37 9.42 -7.79
C LEU A 338 -10.80 9.81 -7.37
N ALA A 339 -11.77 9.71 -8.27
CA ALA A 339 -13.10 10.29 -8.09
C ALA A 339 -13.87 9.74 -6.88
N PRO A 340 -13.92 8.42 -6.60
CA PRO A 340 -14.61 7.91 -5.43
C PRO A 340 -13.97 8.39 -4.12
N VAL A 341 -12.64 8.55 -4.10
CA VAL A 341 -11.89 9.00 -2.93
C VAL A 341 -12.12 10.48 -2.65
N CYS A 342 -12.34 11.31 -3.68
CA CYS A 342 -12.73 12.70 -3.48
C CYS A 342 -14.10 12.86 -2.81
N LEU A 343 -14.97 11.86 -2.94
CA LEU A 343 -16.36 11.90 -2.47
C LEU A 343 -16.54 11.28 -1.08
N MET A 344 -15.49 10.69 -0.50
CA MET A 344 -15.57 10.02 0.79
C MET A 344 -15.03 10.90 1.93
N PRO A 345 -15.68 10.94 3.11
CA PRO A 345 -15.14 11.63 4.29
C PRO A 345 -13.74 11.11 4.67
N GLY A 346 -13.51 9.80 4.48
CA GLY A 346 -12.24 9.13 4.69
C GLY A 346 -11.18 9.35 3.60
N TRP A 347 -11.22 10.45 2.83
CA TRP A 347 -10.29 10.73 1.73
C TRP A 347 -8.81 10.66 2.15
N HIS A 348 -8.53 10.98 3.41
CA HIS A 348 -7.20 10.92 4.03
C HIS A 348 -6.67 9.48 4.22
N ALA A 349 -7.50 8.47 3.98
CA ALA A 349 -7.14 7.06 4.00
C ALA A 349 -6.59 6.56 5.36
N ALA A 350 -7.31 6.94 6.42
CA ALA A 350 -7.09 6.54 7.82
C ALA A 350 -5.65 6.77 8.32
N TRP A 351 -5.22 5.94 9.29
CA TRP A 351 -3.90 6.00 9.92
C TRP A 351 -2.84 5.37 9.02
N THR A 352 -2.46 6.05 7.94
CA THR A 352 -1.34 5.62 7.09
C THR A 352 -0.52 6.80 6.58
N TYR A 353 0.71 6.54 6.13
CA TYR A 353 1.54 7.58 5.53
C TYR A 353 1.08 7.84 4.09
N GLY A 354 0.44 8.99 3.90
CA GLY A 354 -0.15 9.39 2.63
C GLY A 354 -1.51 8.77 2.31
N PRO A 355 -2.08 9.13 1.15
CA PRO A 355 -3.44 8.77 0.80
C PRO A 355 -3.43 7.38 0.14
N ARG A 356 -3.32 6.30 0.93
CA ARG A 356 -3.16 4.92 0.42
C ARG A 356 -4.15 4.53 -0.69
N TYR A 357 -5.36 5.08 -0.69
CA TYR A 357 -6.38 4.83 -1.73
C TYR A 357 -5.97 5.32 -3.12
N LEU A 358 -5.00 6.25 -3.23
CA LEU A 358 -4.41 6.69 -4.49
C LEU A 358 -3.16 5.90 -4.91
N LEU A 359 -2.70 4.95 -4.10
CA LEU A 359 -1.55 4.10 -4.46
C LEU A 359 -1.75 3.40 -5.82
N PRO A 360 -2.94 2.88 -6.18
CA PRO A 360 -3.15 2.23 -7.47
C PRO A 360 -3.05 3.17 -8.68
N LEU A 361 -3.19 4.48 -8.46
CA LEU A 361 -2.99 5.52 -9.47
C LEU A 361 -1.50 5.80 -9.73
N LEU A 362 -0.64 5.67 -8.72
CA LEU A 362 0.76 6.07 -8.81
C LEU A 362 1.54 5.42 -9.96
N PRO A 363 1.55 4.08 -10.17
CA PRO A 363 2.38 3.50 -11.24
C PRO A 363 2.01 4.00 -12.63
N LEU A 364 0.73 4.34 -12.84
CA LEU A 364 0.23 4.92 -14.08
C LEU A 364 0.69 6.37 -14.27
N ALA A 365 0.56 7.19 -13.21
CA ALA A 365 1.03 8.57 -13.22
C ALA A 365 2.56 8.67 -13.34
N TRP A 366 3.30 7.75 -12.70
CA TRP A 366 4.75 7.77 -12.63
C TRP A 366 5.43 7.45 -13.96
N LEU A 367 4.72 6.87 -14.94
CA LEU A 367 5.26 6.68 -16.30
C LEU A 367 5.74 7.99 -16.91
N GLY A 368 5.09 9.11 -16.57
CA GLY A 368 5.46 10.43 -17.07
C GLY A 368 6.85 10.89 -16.63
N VAL A 369 7.35 10.38 -15.51
CA VAL A 369 8.69 10.72 -14.98
C VAL A 369 9.78 10.35 -15.97
N ALA A 370 9.71 9.16 -16.57
CA ALA A 370 10.71 8.72 -17.56
C ALA A 370 10.80 9.69 -18.74
N PHE A 371 9.67 10.09 -19.31
CA PHE A 371 9.64 10.99 -20.47
C PHE A 371 9.92 12.45 -20.12
N ALA A 372 9.69 12.86 -18.87
CA ALA A 372 10.09 14.17 -18.39
C ALA A 372 11.61 14.28 -18.27
N LEU A 373 12.28 13.24 -17.75
CA LEU A 373 13.74 13.18 -17.57
C LEU A 373 14.53 13.35 -18.87
N GLU A 374 13.93 13.00 -20.01
CA GLU A 374 14.57 13.10 -21.33
C GLU A 374 14.56 14.50 -21.93
N ARG A 375 13.83 15.44 -21.32
CA ARG A 375 13.69 16.81 -21.81
C ARG A 375 14.47 17.75 -20.91
N ALA A 376 15.24 18.68 -21.47
CA ALA A 376 16.11 19.55 -20.67
C ALA A 376 15.39 20.31 -19.52
N ARG A 377 14.28 21.01 -19.83
CA ARG A 377 13.52 21.77 -18.81
C ARG A 377 12.72 20.86 -17.87
N ALA A 378 12.00 19.89 -18.43
CA ALA A 378 11.18 18.98 -17.62
C ALA A 378 12.02 18.00 -16.79
N GLY A 379 13.23 17.69 -17.22
CA GLY A 379 14.18 16.84 -16.50
C GLY A 379 14.76 17.54 -15.28
N LYS A 380 15.03 18.85 -15.37
CA LYS A 380 15.36 19.68 -14.19
C LYS A 380 14.21 19.69 -13.19
N LEU A 381 12.98 19.93 -13.67
CA LEU A 381 11.79 19.88 -12.83
C LEU A 381 11.61 18.49 -12.19
N ALA A 382 11.77 17.42 -12.97
CA ALA A 382 11.71 16.05 -12.46
C ALA A 382 12.76 15.82 -11.38
N GLY A 383 14.00 16.26 -11.58
CA GLY A 383 15.06 16.18 -10.55
C GLY A 383 14.66 16.87 -9.24
N VAL A 384 14.09 18.08 -9.31
CA VAL A 384 13.61 18.81 -8.12
C VAL A 384 12.46 18.06 -7.44
N LEU A 385 11.45 17.63 -8.20
CA LEU A 385 10.29 16.90 -7.65
C LEU A 385 10.72 15.57 -7.02
N LEU A 386 11.66 14.85 -7.64
CA LEU A 386 12.21 13.61 -7.09
C LEU A 386 13.03 13.85 -5.81
N ALA A 387 13.80 14.94 -5.75
CA ALA A 387 14.54 15.32 -4.55
C ALA A 387 13.60 15.67 -3.38
N VAL A 388 12.54 16.43 -3.65
CA VAL A 388 11.48 16.71 -2.66
C VAL A 388 10.82 15.41 -2.22
N GLY A 389 10.40 14.56 -3.16
CA GLY A 389 9.78 13.27 -2.85
C GLY A 389 10.69 12.34 -2.03
N LEU A 390 12.00 12.32 -2.31
CA LEU A 390 12.95 11.54 -1.51
C LEU A 390 13.07 12.09 -0.09
N ALA A 391 13.18 13.42 0.04
CA ALA A 391 13.31 14.08 1.34
C ALA A 391 12.07 13.88 2.23
N THR A 392 10.87 13.83 1.64
CA THR A 392 9.63 13.60 2.40
C THR A 392 9.43 12.13 2.77
N ASN A 393 9.75 11.20 1.86
CA ASN A 393 9.44 9.78 2.07
C ASN A 393 10.51 9.00 2.81
N LEU A 394 11.79 9.41 2.77
CA LEU A 394 12.86 8.68 3.45
C LEU A 394 12.67 8.61 4.98
N PRO A 395 12.36 9.71 5.70
CA PRO A 395 12.06 9.63 7.12
C PRO A 395 10.84 8.75 7.43
N ALA A 396 9.83 8.76 6.56
CA ALA A 396 8.63 7.94 6.71
C ALA A 396 8.87 6.43 6.60
N ALA A 397 9.96 6.04 5.94
CA ALA A 397 10.39 4.65 5.89
C ALA A 397 11.01 4.16 7.20
N LEU A 398 11.51 5.08 8.03
CA LEU A 398 12.29 4.78 9.24
C LEU A 398 11.54 5.12 10.53
N VAL A 399 10.52 5.97 10.45
CA VAL A 399 9.66 6.36 11.55
C VAL A 399 8.29 5.74 11.35
N ASP A 400 7.76 5.12 12.39
CA ASP A 400 6.42 4.54 12.36
C ASP A 400 5.35 5.64 12.31
N THR A 401 4.39 5.45 11.42
CA THR A 401 3.32 6.44 11.22
C THR A 401 2.33 6.45 12.39
N MET A 402 2.17 5.35 13.12
CA MET A 402 1.29 5.32 14.29
C MET A 402 1.90 6.12 15.43
N THR A 403 3.23 6.06 15.62
CA THR A 403 3.88 6.93 16.61
C THR A 403 3.62 8.42 16.31
N HIS A 404 3.70 8.83 15.04
CA HIS A 404 3.37 10.21 14.68
C HIS A 404 1.90 10.54 14.97
N HIS A 405 0.96 9.67 14.59
CA HIS A 405 -0.47 9.90 14.83
C HIS A 405 -0.80 10.02 16.32
N ASP A 406 -0.25 9.13 17.14
CA ASP A 406 -0.44 9.14 18.59
C ASP A 406 0.09 10.46 19.21
N PHE A 407 1.34 10.81 18.91
CA PHE A 407 1.95 12.05 19.37
C PHE A 407 1.21 13.30 18.89
N ALA A 408 0.74 13.29 17.64
CA ALA A 408 -0.02 14.38 17.07
C ALA A 408 -1.38 14.53 17.74
N LEU A 409 -2.07 13.44 18.06
CA LEU A 409 -3.34 13.45 18.79
C LEU A 409 -3.15 13.99 20.21
N GLN A 410 -2.15 13.51 20.95
CA GLN A 410 -1.83 14.01 22.30
C GLN A 410 -1.63 15.53 22.31
N SER A 411 -0.82 16.04 21.37
CA SER A 411 -0.59 17.48 21.19
C SER A 411 -1.85 18.23 20.71
N ALA A 412 -2.68 17.60 19.87
CA ALA A 412 -3.91 18.18 19.36
C ALA A 412 -4.97 18.38 20.46
N ARG A 413 -4.98 17.56 21.52
CA ARG A 413 -5.90 17.75 22.66
C ARG A 413 -5.64 19.08 23.39
N VAL A 414 -4.38 19.52 23.40
CA VAL A 414 -4.00 20.83 23.97
C VAL A 414 -4.41 21.97 23.04
N LEU A 415 -4.21 21.81 21.73
CA LEU A 415 -4.54 22.85 20.74
C LEU A 415 -6.05 23.02 20.53
N TRP A 416 -6.78 21.92 20.57
CA TRP A 416 -8.23 21.85 20.35
C TRP A 416 -8.89 21.06 21.47
N PRO A 417 -9.13 21.67 22.64
CA PRO A 417 -9.70 20.99 23.80
C PRO A 417 -11.14 20.49 23.56
N LEU A 418 -11.91 21.12 22.65
CA LEU A 418 -13.28 20.72 22.26
C LEU A 418 -14.19 20.37 23.46
N PRO A 419 -14.42 21.30 24.40
CA PRO A 419 -15.21 21.02 25.59
C PRO A 419 -16.66 20.67 25.23
N GLY A 420 -17.22 19.67 25.91
CA GLY A 420 -18.61 19.22 25.74
C GLY A 420 -18.83 18.21 24.61
N TRP A 421 -17.78 17.83 23.88
CA TRP A 421 -17.81 16.72 22.94
C TRP A 421 -17.54 15.40 23.66
N ASP A 422 -18.10 14.31 23.15
CA ASP A 422 -17.60 12.98 23.52
C ASP A 422 -16.15 12.84 23.06
N GLU A 423 -15.28 12.23 23.89
CA GLU A 423 -13.84 12.25 23.63
C GLU A 423 -13.48 11.49 22.34
N ARG A 424 -14.26 10.47 21.95
CA ARG A 424 -14.04 9.76 20.69
C ARG A 424 -14.37 10.65 19.50
N GLU A 425 -15.52 11.33 19.54
CA GLU A 425 -15.93 12.26 18.48
C GLU A 425 -14.95 13.46 18.40
N ALA A 426 -14.48 13.94 19.55
CA ALA A 426 -13.46 14.98 19.62
C ALA A 426 -12.14 14.54 18.97
N ASP A 427 -11.68 13.32 19.24
CA ASP A 427 -10.47 12.76 18.63
C ASP A 427 -10.63 12.54 17.12
N GLU A 428 -11.80 12.12 16.64
CA GLU A 428 -12.10 12.03 15.20
C GLU A 428 -12.02 13.42 14.53
N GLN A 429 -12.58 14.45 15.17
CA GLN A 429 -12.50 15.82 14.67
C GLN A 429 -11.07 16.38 14.71
N ARG A 430 -10.32 16.14 15.80
CA ARG A 430 -8.89 16.50 15.90
C ARG A 430 -8.09 15.81 14.81
N PHE A 431 -8.34 14.53 14.57
CA PHE A 431 -7.69 13.76 13.51
C PHE A 431 -7.91 14.39 12.12
N LEU A 432 -9.11 14.91 11.83
CA LEU A 432 -9.37 15.65 10.59
C LEU A 432 -8.61 16.97 10.53
N ASN A 433 -8.55 17.72 11.64
CA ASN A 433 -7.81 18.99 11.73
C ASN A 433 -6.31 18.78 11.49
N LEU A 434 -5.74 17.69 12.03
CA LEU A 434 -4.33 17.29 11.84
C LEU A 434 -3.95 17.14 10.37
N GLN A 435 -4.89 16.78 9.48
CA GLN A 435 -4.59 16.61 8.06
C GLN A 435 -4.30 17.94 7.36
N TRP A 436 -4.87 19.03 7.87
CA TRP A 436 -4.83 20.37 7.28
C TRP A 436 -3.84 21.32 7.96
N GLU A 437 -3.48 21.05 9.21
CA GLU A 437 -2.59 21.89 10.00
C GLU A 437 -1.11 21.67 9.65
N PRO A 438 -0.39 22.69 9.10
CA PRO A 438 1.00 22.55 8.67
C PRO A 438 1.97 22.14 9.77
N ARG A 439 1.70 22.46 11.04
CA ARG A 439 2.54 22.03 12.17
C ARG A 439 2.63 20.51 12.30
N TYR A 440 1.55 19.81 11.93
CA TYR A 440 1.47 18.35 11.96
C TYR A 440 1.74 17.70 10.61
N ALA A 441 2.24 18.46 9.62
CA ALA A 441 2.55 17.94 8.29
C ALA A 441 3.41 16.69 8.38
N ALA A 442 2.88 15.56 7.91
CA ALA A 442 3.51 14.24 8.04
C ALA A 442 4.99 14.23 7.61
N PRO A 443 5.42 14.83 6.47
CA PRO A 443 6.83 14.87 6.11
C PRO A 443 7.72 15.55 7.15
N LEU A 444 7.29 16.69 7.69
CA LEU A 444 8.07 17.45 8.66
C LEU A 444 8.11 16.73 10.01
N ALA A 445 6.98 16.21 10.45
CA ALA A 445 6.87 15.47 11.71
C ALA A 445 7.76 14.21 11.70
N HIS A 446 7.72 13.42 10.63
CA HIS A 446 8.58 12.23 10.52
C HIS A 446 10.06 12.62 10.43
N ALA A 447 10.42 13.70 9.73
CA ALA A 447 11.80 14.18 9.69
C ALA A 447 12.31 14.62 11.07
N LYS A 448 11.51 15.39 11.83
CA LYS A 448 11.84 15.82 13.19
C LYS A 448 11.95 14.63 14.15
N LEU A 449 10.99 13.71 14.11
CA LEU A 449 11.00 12.52 14.96
C LEU A 449 12.17 11.59 14.62
N PHE A 450 12.50 11.44 13.34
CA PHE A 450 13.69 10.72 12.91
C PHE A 450 14.97 11.38 13.47
N ALA A 451 15.10 12.70 13.30
CA ALA A 451 16.23 13.47 13.84
C ALA A 451 16.35 13.37 15.36
N TRP A 452 15.22 13.30 16.07
CA TRP A 452 15.18 13.09 17.52
C TRP A 452 15.74 11.71 17.89
N ARG A 453 15.26 10.65 17.25
CA ARG A 453 15.65 9.27 17.55
C ARG A 453 17.13 9.00 17.27
N ILE A 454 17.69 9.54 16.18
CA ILE A 454 19.12 9.35 15.86
C ILE A 454 20.06 10.10 16.81
N ARG A 455 19.57 11.11 17.55
CA ARG A 455 20.36 11.80 18.59
C ARG A 455 20.49 10.99 19.87
N GLY A 456 19.76 9.87 20.01
CA GLY A 456 19.85 8.98 21.17
C GLY A 456 19.34 9.62 22.47
N GLN A 457 18.35 10.49 22.40
CA GLN A 457 17.70 11.06 23.58
C GLN A 457 16.95 9.96 24.35
N GLU A 458 17.10 9.93 25.68
CA GLU A 458 16.42 8.93 26.52
C GLU A 458 14.92 9.21 26.69
N ARG A 459 14.51 10.48 26.56
CA ARG A 459 13.12 10.90 26.63
C ARG A 459 12.52 11.11 25.24
N GLU A 460 11.21 10.97 25.17
CA GLU A 460 10.43 11.36 24.01
C GLU A 460 10.33 12.90 23.88
N PRO A 461 10.12 13.43 22.67
CA PRO A 461 9.97 14.87 22.47
C PRO A 461 8.69 15.38 23.11
N SER A 462 8.65 16.66 23.49
CA SER A 462 7.40 17.31 23.87
C SER A 462 6.58 17.72 22.64
N GLY A 463 5.30 18.08 22.86
CA GLY A 463 4.45 18.68 21.82
C GLY A 463 5.05 19.96 21.23
N ASP A 464 5.68 20.79 22.07
CA ASP A 464 6.39 21.99 21.64
C ASP A 464 7.61 21.69 20.76
N GLU A 465 8.45 20.71 21.13
CA GLU A 465 9.65 20.37 20.37
C GLU A 465 9.31 19.77 18.99
N LEU A 466 8.27 18.93 18.94
CA LEU A 466 7.90 18.23 17.71
C LEU A 466 6.98 19.07 16.82
N TYR A 467 5.96 19.71 17.39
CA TYR A 467 4.89 20.39 16.65
C TYR A 467 4.81 21.91 16.90
N GLY A 468 5.56 22.45 17.86
CA GLY A 468 5.45 23.85 18.27
C GLY A 468 4.13 24.14 18.98
N VAL A 469 3.61 23.15 19.72
CA VAL A 469 2.33 23.21 20.43
C VAL A 469 2.48 22.64 21.82
N GLY A 470 2.57 23.54 22.82
CA GLY A 470 2.26 23.28 24.24
C GLY A 470 3.15 22.26 24.97
N GLY A 471 3.34 22.52 26.28
CA GLY A 471 3.94 21.58 27.24
C GLY A 471 5.46 21.37 27.08
N SER A 472 6.18 21.46 28.21
CA SER A 472 7.55 20.95 28.32
C SER A 472 7.59 19.46 28.65
N GLU A 473 6.43 18.85 28.92
CA GLU A 473 6.32 17.45 29.28
C GLU A 473 6.56 16.56 28.04
N PRO A 474 7.34 15.47 28.18
CA PRO A 474 7.52 14.48 27.12
C PRO A 474 6.20 13.84 26.71
N LEU A 475 6.02 13.64 25.41
CA LEU A 475 4.90 12.86 24.88
C LEU A 475 5.01 11.39 25.35
N VAL A 476 3.86 10.75 25.53
CA VAL A 476 3.80 9.40 26.09
C VAL A 476 3.73 8.39 24.96
N VAL A 477 4.57 7.35 25.02
CA VAL A 477 4.48 6.21 24.10
C VAL A 477 3.52 5.16 24.68
N HIS A 478 2.40 4.92 23.99
CA HIS A 478 1.41 3.94 24.43
C HIS A 478 1.72 2.48 24.07
N HIS A 479 2.52 2.25 23.02
CA HIS A 479 2.85 0.89 22.57
C HIS A 479 4.36 0.65 22.55
N GLU A 480 4.80 -0.52 23.02
CA GLU A 480 6.23 -0.84 23.13
C GLU A 480 6.95 -0.85 21.77
N ARG A 481 6.21 -1.14 20.69
CA ARG A 481 6.70 -1.08 19.29
C ARG A 481 7.07 0.33 18.84
N ASP A 482 6.42 1.35 19.39
CA ASP A 482 6.61 2.75 19.01
C ASP A 482 7.87 3.37 19.62
N ARG A 483 8.47 2.70 20.61
CA ARG A 483 9.73 3.13 21.23
C ARG A 483 10.89 2.98 20.27
N GLY A 484 11.63 4.07 20.05
CA GLY A 484 12.82 4.08 19.19
C GLY A 484 12.54 3.53 17.80
N PHE A 485 13.30 2.52 17.37
CA PHE A 485 13.12 1.89 16.06
C PHE A 485 12.53 0.48 16.14
N ARG A 486 11.89 0.11 17.27
CA ARG A 486 11.44 -1.27 17.52
C ARG A 486 10.37 -1.78 16.56
N HIS A 487 9.60 -0.88 15.94
CA HIS A 487 8.71 -1.23 14.85
C HIS A 487 9.44 -1.85 13.63
N LEU A 488 10.75 -1.63 13.44
CA LEU A 488 11.50 -2.29 12.36
C LEU A 488 11.74 -3.75 12.71
N ALA A 489 11.44 -4.65 11.78
CA ALA A 489 11.51 -6.10 11.99
C ALA A 489 12.87 -6.56 12.53
N TRP A 490 13.96 -6.05 11.98
CA TRP A 490 15.32 -6.41 12.42
C TRP A 490 15.71 -5.82 13.78
N VAL A 491 15.12 -4.69 14.18
CA VAL A 491 15.33 -4.08 15.50
C VAL A 491 14.56 -4.88 16.55
N SER A 492 13.27 -5.15 16.32
CA SER A 492 12.45 -6.01 17.19
C SER A 492 13.11 -7.39 17.38
N GLN A 493 13.56 -8.02 16.29
CA GLN A 493 14.26 -9.31 16.35
C GLN A 493 15.47 -9.27 17.27
N ARG A 494 16.28 -8.22 17.21
CA ARG A 494 17.49 -8.07 18.02
C ARG A 494 17.18 -7.71 19.46
N GLU A 495 16.36 -6.69 19.68
CA GLU A 495 16.14 -6.07 21.00
C GLU A 495 15.11 -6.81 21.84
N GLN A 496 14.07 -7.37 21.21
CA GLN A 496 12.93 -7.98 21.90
C GLN A 496 12.94 -9.50 21.83
N LEU A 497 13.46 -10.08 20.72
CA LEU A 497 13.40 -11.53 20.47
C LEU A 497 14.76 -12.23 20.61
N GLY A 498 15.84 -11.51 20.92
CA GLY A 498 17.17 -12.08 21.14
C GLY A 498 17.82 -12.70 19.90
N VAL A 499 17.30 -12.43 18.69
CA VAL A 499 17.85 -12.95 17.42
C VAL A 499 19.17 -12.27 17.12
N ARG A 500 20.25 -13.07 17.09
CA ARG A 500 21.61 -12.58 16.79
C ARG A 500 21.83 -12.46 15.27
N GLY A 501 22.66 -11.51 14.87
CA GLY A 501 23.15 -11.40 13.48
C GLY A 501 22.26 -10.65 12.50
N ALA A 502 21.06 -10.19 12.88
CA ALA A 502 20.16 -9.39 12.03
C ALA A 502 19.90 -9.99 10.63
N PRO A 503 19.30 -11.20 10.53
CA PRO A 503 19.13 -11.92 9.26
C PRO A 503 18.36 -11.12 8.20
N VAL A 504 17.36 -10.33 8.61
CA VAL A 504 16.61 -9.43 7.72
C VAL A 504 17.52 -8.39 7.06
N LEU A 505 18.49 -7.84 7.79
CA LEU A 505 19.47 -6.89 7.21
C LEU A 505 20.45 -7.56 6.27
N TRP A 506 20.88 -8.80 6.55
CA TRP A 506 21.72 -9.56 5.61
C TRP A 506 21.01 -9.84 4.30
N LEU A 507 19.75 -10.28 4.37
CA LEU A 507 18.91 -10.48 3.19
C LEU A 507 18.75 -9.18 2.41
N ALA A 508 18.42 -8.08 3.10
CA ALA A 508 18.29 -6.75 2.50
C ALA A 508 19.58 -6.31 1.79
N GLY A 509 20.72 -6.45 2.45
CA GLY A 509 22.04 -6.12 1.90
C GLY A 509 22.39 -6.96 0.68
N LEU A 510 22.19 -8.27 0.74
CA LEU A 510 22.43 -9.17 -0.39
C LEU A 510 21.58 -8.78 -1.60
N LEU A 511 20.28 -8.55 -1.41
CA LEU A 511 19.37 -8.15 -2.48
C LEU A 511 19.78 -6.80 -3.09
N ALA A 512 20.14 -5.81 -2.26
CA ALA A 512 20.58 -4.50 -2.71
C ALA A 512 21.89 -4.55 -3.51
N VAL A 513 22.88 -5.31 -3.03
CA VAL A 513 24.19 -5.49 -3.72
C VAL A 513 24.00 -6.19 -5.06
N VAL A 514 23.26 -7.30 -5.10
CA VAL A 514 22.98 -8.03 -6.34
C VAL A 514 22.17 -7.15 -7.30
N GLY A 515 21.19 -6.40 -6.79
CA GLY A 515 20.42 -5.44 -7.59
C GLY A 515 21.28 -4.35 -8.21
N ALA A 516 22.16 -3.73 -7.42
CA ALA A 516 23.10 -2.71 -7.90
C ALA A 516 24.08 -3.26 -8.94
N TRP A 517 24.57 -4.48 -8.74
CA TRP A 517 25.42 -5.18 -9.71
C TRP A 517 24.71 -5.40 -11.04
N PHE A 518 23.45 -5.85 -11.02
CA PHE A 518 22.63 -5.99 -12.23
C PHE A 518 22.39 -4.65 -12.91
N LEU A 519 22.20 -3.56 -12.18
CA LEU A 519 22.03 -2.23 -12.77
C LEU A 519 23.29 -1.73 -13.48
N ARG A 520 24.48 -2.00 -12.91
CA ARG A 520 25.78 -1.60 -13.48
C ARG A 520 26.16 -2.36 -14.74
N ARG A 521 26.07 -3.70 -14.72
CA ARG A 521 26.33 -4.57 -15.91
C ARG A 521 25.45 -4.28 -17.11
N THR A 522 24.37 -3.58 -16.83
CA THR A 522 23.32 -3.21 -17.77
C THR A 522 23.65 -1.86 -18.44
N GLN A 523 24.65 -1.11 -17.96
CA GLN A 523 25.13 0.14 -18.56
C GLN A 523 26.38 -0.04 -19.45
N SER A 524 27.17 -1.09 -19.21
CA SER A 524 28.18 -1.61 -20.14
C SER A 524 27.54 -2.42 -21.24
#